data_AF-A0A1C6FAF8-F1
#
_entry.id   AF-A0A1C6FAF8-F1
#
_cell.length_a   1.000
_cell.length_b   1.000
_cell.length_c   1.000
_cell.angle_alpha   90.00
_cell.angle_beta   90.00
_cell.angle_gamma   90.00
#
_symmetry.space_group_name_H-M   'P 1'
#
loop_
_entity.id
_entity.type
_entity.pdbx_description
1 polymer ?
#
loop_
_entity_poly.entity_id
_entity_poly.type
_entity_poly.pdbx_seq_one_letter_code
_entity_poly.pdbx_strand_id
1 'polypeptide(L)'
;MFYDKFMELCAERNVKPSPILKKLGLSSGNLKRWEAGANVNSDTLKKLSEYFQVPVDYFLDERPGSADIKAEIPDDANVFRKIYWIFKSHPDNIASFLNGTSMSEAQLKAVAEYLGCSVDYLLDKTEFNTEDQAVDIIDKIGVKDYLLGVMNKLPSNAGYQVLQVKISYIIMNNLEKVNIGQEELIRIKLASKKIERLYNKSIPNASKRGLNFSDLNRIVEAFDLSYDFLFTGK
;
A
#
# COMPACT_ATOMS: atom_id res chain seq x y z
N MET A 1 -1.37 9.07 21.56
CA MET A 1 -0.97 9.12 20.13
C MET A 1 0.42 9.71 19.92
N PHE A 2 0.63 11.03 20.05
CA PHE A 2 1.97 11.62 19.94
C PHE A 2 2.81 11.43 21.22
N TYR A 3 2.22 11.75 22.37
CA TYR A 3 2.91 11.75 23.65
C TYR A 3 3.49 10.36 23.97
N ASP A 4 2.69 9.32 23.78
CA ASP A 4 3.12 7.93 24.03
C ASP A 4 4.29 7.52 23.14
N LYS A 5 4.25 7.84 21.84
CA LYS A 5 5.35 7.58 20.89
C LYS A 5 6.62 8.35 21.23
N PHE A 6 6.46 9.59 21.67
CA PHE A 6 7.57 10.40 22.13
C PHE A 6 8.18 9.86 23.43
N MET A 7 7.35 9.37 24.37
CA MET A 7 7.82 8.73 25.60
C MET A 7 8.48 7.37 25.32
N GLU A 8 7.95 6.58 24.38
CA GLU A 8 8.54 5.32 23.90
C GLU A 8 9.95 5.56 23.34
N LEU A 9 10.11 6.51 22.41
CA LEU A 9 11.42 6.87 21.87
C LEU A 9 12.39 7.40 22.94
N CYS A 10 11.88 8.13 23.93
CA CYS A 10 12.70 8.59 25.05
C CYS A 10 13.20 7.40 25.89
N ALA A 11 12.33 6.43 26.15
CA ALA A 11 12.68 5.21 26.89
C ALA A 11 13.68 4.34 26.11
N GLU A 12 13.44 4.08 24.83
CA GLU A 12 14.33 3.29 23.96
C GLU A 12 15.74 3.89 23.86
N ARG A 13 15.82 5.22 23.79
CA ARG A 13 17.08 5.95 23.67
C ARG A 13 17.70 6.29 25.05
N ASN A 14 17.08 5.85 26.14
CA ASN A 14 17.47 6.13 27.53
C ASN A 14 17.72 7.63 27.81
N VAL A 15 16.83 8.48 27.32
CA VAL A 15 16.88 9.94 27.44
C VAL A 15 15.64 10.47 28.17
N LYS A 16 15.79 11.58 28.88
CA LYS A 16 14.67 12.21 29.59
C LYS A 16 13.94 13.21 28.67
N PRO A 17 12.59 13.25 28.67
CA PRO A 17 11.79 14.12 27.82
C PRO A 17 12.06 15.63 27.98
N SER A 18 12.07 16.15 29.21
CA SER A 18 12.21 17.60 29.45
C SER A 18 13.57 18.17 28.99
N PRO A 19 14.72 17.50 29.20
CA PRO A 19 15.99 17.92 28.61
C PRO A 19 16.00 18.00 27.08
N ILE A 20 15.31 17.08 26.39
CA ILE A 20 15.22 17.09 24.92
C ILE A 20 14.45 18.32 24.44
N LEU A 21 13.31 18.60 25.08
CA LEU A 21 12.52 19.78 24.73
C LEU A 21 13.33 21.06 24.92
N LYS A 22 14.05 21.19 26.03
CA LYS A 22 14.92 22.34 26.27
C LYS A 22 16.02 22.45 25.21
N LYS A 23 16.63 21.33 24.81
CA LYS A 23 17.65 21.28 23.75
C LYS A 23 17.10 21.70 22.38
N LEU A 24 15.84 21.42 22.10
CA LEU A 24 15.15 21.77 20.85
C LEU A 24 14.48 23.17 20.89
N GLY A 25 14.67 23.92 21.97
CA GLY A 25 14.08 25.25 22.17
C GLY A 25 12.57 25.22 22.43
N LEU A 26 12.06 24.14 22.99
CA LEU A 26 10.65 23.91 23.30
C LEU A 26 10.40 24.04 24.80
N SER A 27 9.23 24.59 25.17
CA SER A 27 8.83 24.70 26.58
C SER A 27 8.48 23.31 27.16
N SER A 28 9.02 23.00 28.33
CA SER A 28 8.67 21.78 29.09
C SER A 28 7.18 21.72 29.46
N GLY A 29 6.48 22.86 29.48
CA GLY A 29 5.03 22.91 29.70
C GLY A 29 4.22 22.24 28.59
N ASN A 30 4.82 22.01 27.43
CA ASN A 30 4.17 21.29 26.33
C ASN A 30 3.93 19.81 26.66
N LEU A 31 4.72 19.19 27.56
CA LEU A 31 4.55 17.78 27.93
C LEU A 31 3.16 17.51 28.51
N LYS A 32 2.75 18.30 29.52
CA LYS A 32 1.42 18.17 30.12
C LYS A 32 0.29 18.40 29.12
N ARG A 33 0.51 19.30 28.16
CA ARG A 33 -0.46 19.58 27.10
C ARG A 33 -0.59 18.39 26.14
N TRP A 34 0.52 17.80 25.72
CA TRP A 34 0.53 16.64 24.82
C TRP A 34 0.04 15.36 25.50
N GLU A 35 0.32 15.19 26.79
CA GLU A 35 -0.24 14.14 27.65
C GLU A 35 -1.77 14.26 27.72
N ALA A 36 -2.30 15.50 27.81
CA ALA A 36 -3.73 15.79 27.73
C ALA A 36 -4.30 15.76 26.29
N GLY A 37 -3.53 15.30 25.30
CA GLY A 37 -3.98 15.14 23.91
C GLY A 37 -3.90 16.40 23.04
N ALA A 38 -3.21 17.45 23.46
CA ALA A 38 -3.04 18.65 22.64
C ALA A 38 -2.26 18.36 21.34
N ASN A 39 -2.65 19.04 20.26
CA ASN A 39 -1.97 18.95 18.98
C ASN A 39 -0.53 19.48 19.05
N VAL A 40 0.35 18.84 18.29
CA VAL A 40 1.75 19.24 18.12
C VAL A 40 1.89 19.90 16.75
N ASN A 41 2.61 21.02 16.69
CA ASN A 41 2.81 21.72 15.43
C ASN A 41 3.86 21.01 14.53
N SER A 42 3.80 21.30 13.23
CA SER A 42 4.69 20.70 12.23
C SER A 42 6.17 20.92 12.53
N ASP A 43 6.53 22.11 13.02
CA ASP A 43 7.92 22.47 13.28
C ASP A 43 8.49 21.67 14.46
N THR A 44 7.67 21.41 15.48
CA THR A 44 8.06 20.58 16.62
C THR A 44 8.20 19.12 16.21
N LEU A 45 7.26 18.61 15.41
CA LEU A 45 7.32 17.26 14.84
C LEU A 45 8.60 17.06 14.02
N LYS A 46 8.95 18.02 13.16
CA LYS A 46 10.16 17.98 12.34
C LYS A 46 11.43 17.96 13.21
N LYS A 47 11.52 18.85 14.21
CA LYS A 47 12.65 18.90 15.15
C LYS A 47 12.85 17.59 15.91
N LEU A 48 11.76 16.97 16.34
CA LEU A 48 11.80 15.70 17.07
C LEU A 48 12.15 14.53 16.14
N SER A 49 11.58 14.51 14.93
CA SER A 49 11.90 13.55 13.87
C SER A 49 13.39 13.57 13.52
N GLU A 50 13.96 14.76 13.32
CA GLU A 50 15.40 14.93 13.06
C GLU A 50 16.25 14.49 14.26
N TYR A 51 15.83 14.82 15.49
CA TYR A 51 16.55 14.45 16.70
C TYR A 51 16.59 12.92 16.92
N PHE A 52 15.45 12.25 16.75
CA PHE A 52 15.33 10.79 16.95
C PHE A 52 15.65 9.98 15.70
N GLN A 53 15.94 10.64 14.57
CA GLN A 53 16.18 10.02 13.26
C GLN A 53 15.05 9.06 12.84
N VAL A 54 13.81 9.46 13.12
CA VAL A 54 12.59 8.74 12.70
C VAL A 54 11.81 9.63 11.74
N PRO A 55 11.07 9.10 10.76
CA PRO A 55 10.28 9.95 9.88
C PRO A 55 9.15 10.66 10.65
N VAL A 56 8.68 11.82 10.17
CA VAL A 56 7.66 12.64 10.85
C VAL A 56 6.35 11.87 11.06
N ASP A 57 6.00 10.98 10.15
CA ASP A 57 4.80 10.15 10.21
C ASP A 57 4.83 9.12 11.35
N TYR A 58 6.00 8.78 11.91
CA TYR A 58 6.13 7.88 13.06
C TYR A 58 5.36 8.39 14.28
N PHE A 59 5.35 9.70 14.49
CA PHE A 59 4.62 10.34 15.59
C PHE A 59 3.11 10.44 15.35
N LEU A 60 2.66 10.08 14.14
CA LEU A 60 1.29 10.18 13.67
C LEU A 60 0.67 8.80 13.34
N ASP A 61 1.46 7.73 13.35
CA ASP A 61 1.01 6.38 13.04
C ASP A 61 0.26 5.77 14.25
N GLU A 62 -0.97 5.33 14.00
CA GLU A 62 -1.77 4.60 14.98
C GLU A 62 -1.44 3.12 14.88
N ARG A 63 -0.47 2.68 15.68
CA ARG A 63 -0.37 1.25 16.00
C ARG A 63 -0.46 1.04 17.50
N PRO A 64 -1.58 0.53 18.00
CA PRO A 64 -1.57 -0.32 19.17
C PRO A 64 -0.92 -1.65 18.79
N GLY A 65 -0.08 -2.19 19.68
CA GLY A 65 0.38 -3.56 19.58
C GLY A 65 -0.81 -4.53 19.58
N SER A 66 -0.67 -5.60 18.79
CA SER A 66 -1.36 -6.89 18.89
C SER A 66 -2.63 -6.94 19.75
N ALA A 67 -3.80 -6.77 19.14
CA ALA A 67 -5.01 -7.58 19.34
C ALA A 67 -6.15 -7.00 18.50
N ASP A 68 -6.77 -7.88 17.70
CA ASP A 68 -8.15 -7.83 17.21
C ASP A 68 -8.71 -6.51 16.69
N ILE A 69 -8.65 -6.31 15.36
CA ILE A 69 -9.50 -5.32 14.67
C ILE A 69 -10.74 -6.04 14.17
N LYS A 70 -11.82 -5.98 14.97
CA LYS A 70 -13.18 -6.02 14.44
C LYS A 70 -13.50 -4.65 13.85
N ALA A 71 -14.14 -4.65 12.70
CA ALA A 71 -14.52 -3.46 11.94
C ALA A 71 -15.55 -2.60 12.69
N GLU A 72 -15.25 -1.32 12.84
CA GLU A 72 -16.20 -0.20 12.81
C GLU A 72 -15.45 1.00 12.22
N ILE A 73 -16.00 1.63 11.18
CA ILE A 73 -15.41 2.82 10.55
C ILE A 73 -15.78 4.02 11.43
N PRO A 74 -14.82 4.72 12.07
CA PRO A 74 -15.15 5.88 12.89
C PRO A 74 -15.41 7.10 12.01
N ASP A 75 -16.52 7.79 12.27
CA ASP A 75 -16.91 9.06 11.66
C ASP A 75 -15.99 10.18 12.16
N ASP A 76 -14.91 10.46 11.42
CA ASP A 76 -13.91 11.47 11.80
C ASP A 76 -13.53 12.38 10.61
N ALA A 77 -13.67 13.69 10.80
CA ALA A 77 -13.36 14.75 9.84
C ALA A 77 -11.90 14.74 9.30
N ASN A 78 -11.03 13.95 9.92
CA ASN A 78 -9.66 13.69 9.47
C ASN A 78 -9.57 12.84 8.20
N VAL A 79 -10.57 12.00 7.92
CA VAL A 79 -10.66 11.24 6.67
C VAL A 79 -10.92 12.18 5.49
N PHE A 80 -11.88 13.10 5.64
CA PHE A 80 -12.15 14.14 4.63
C PHE A 80 -10.95 15.05 4.38
N ARG A 81 -10.16 15.37 5.42
CA ARG A 81 -8.93 16.17 5.28
C ARG A 81 -7.81 15.41 4.56
N LYS A 82 -7.61 14.12 4.85
CA LYS A 82 -6.65 13.26 4.11
C LYS A 82 -7.06 13.13 2.64
N ILE A 83 -8.34 12.87 2.41
CA ILE A 83 -8.96 12.81 1.08
C ILE A 83 -8.81 14.15 0.34
N TYR A 84 -9.01 15.28 1.00
CA TYR A 84 -8.85 16.63 0.43
C TYR A 84 -7.42 16.94 -0.04
N TRP A 85 -6.39 16.54 0.71
CA TRP A 85 -4.99 16.75 0.30
C TRP A 85 -4.57 15.84 -0.85
N ILE A 86 -5.13 14.63 -0.91
CA ILE A 86 -4.98 13.70 -2.04
C ILE A 86 -5.67 14.28 -3.29
N PHE A 87 -6.89 14.82 -3.15
CA PHE A 87 -7.62 15.52 -4.21
C PHE A 87 -6.88 16.75 -4.75
N LYS A 88 -6.25 17.53 -3.86
CA LYS A 88 -5.50 18.73 -4.24
C LYS A 88 -4.18 18.43 -4.95
N SER A 89 -3.59 17.26 -4.70
CA SER A 89 -2.26 16.91 -5.22
C SER A 89 -2.30 16.15 -6.55
N HIS A 90 -3.38 15.41 -6.83
CA HIS A 90 -3.55 14.63 -8.06
C HIS A 90 -5.03 14.64 -8.51
N PRO A 91 -5.54 15.77 -9.01
CA PRO A 91 -6.96 15.93 -9.38
C PRO A 91 -7.43 14.98 -10.49
N ASP A 92 -6.51 14.42 -11.28
CA ASP A 92 -6.84 13.51 -12.39
C ASP A 92 -7.02 12.04 -11.97
N ASN A 93 -6.63 11.66 -10.74
CA ASN A 93 -6.66 10.27 -10.25
C ASN A 93 -7.92 9.91 -9.43
N ILE A 94 -8.93 10.79 -9.43
CA ILE A 94 -10.07 10.80 -8.50
C ILE A 94 -11.03 9.60 -8.68
N ALA A 95 -11.24 9.13 -9.91
CA ALA A 95 -12.21 8.05 -10.17
C ALA A 95 -11.76 6.67 -9.61
N SER A 96 -10.46 6.46 -9.44
CA SER A 96 -9.87 5.21 -8.94
C SER A 96 -9.99 5.06 -7.42
N PHE A 97 -9.94 6.18 -6.68
CA PHE A 97 -10.00 6.22 -5.21
C PHE A 97 -11.36 5.82 -4.63
N LEU A 98 -12.45 5.99 -5.40
CA LEU A 98 -13.83 5.68 -4.98
C LEU A 98 -14.32 4.30 -5.47
N ASN A 99 -13.69 3.72 -6.50
CA ASN A 99 -14.06 2.42 -7.10
C ASN A 99 -13.21 1.26 -6.54
N GLY A 100 -13.06 1.21 -5.21
CA GLY A 100 -12.51 0.07 -4.49
C GLY A 100 -13.56 -1.01 -4.21
N THR A 101 -14.45 -1.30 -5.15
CA THR A 101 -15.47 -2.34 -5.03
C THR A 101 -14.87 -3.73 -5.30
N SER A 102 -15.37 -4.73 -4.58
CA SER A 102 -15.09 -6.15 -4.81
C SER A 102 -15.43 -6.53 -6.26
N MET A 103 -14.62 -7.39 -6.88
CA MET A 103 -14.82 -7.86 -8.26
C MET A 103 -16.00 -8.86 -8.33
N SER A 104 -16.79 -8.81 -9.40
CA SER A 104 -17.84 -9.80 -9.63
C SER A 104 -17.27 -11.15 -10.11
N GLU A 105 -18.02 -12.23 -9.93
CA GLU A 105 -17.60 -13.59 -10.32
C GLU A 105 -17.28 -13.70 -11.83
N ALA A 106 -18.07 -13.04 -12.68
CA ALA A 106 -17.87 -13.03 -14.13
C ALA A 106 -16.56 -12.33 -14.52
N GLN A 107 -16.22 -11.23 -13.85
CA GLN A 107 -14.95 -10.53 -14.08
C GLN A 107 -13.75 -11.36 -13.66
N LEU A 108 -13.87 -12.07 -12.53
CA LEU A 108 -12.82 -12.96 -12.06
C LEU A 108 -12.59 -14.13 -13.02
N LYS A 109 -13.64 -14.67 -13.64
CA LYS A 109 -13.51 -15.70 -14.69
C LYS A 109 -12.78 -15.16 -15.91
N ALA A 110 -13.17 -13.98 -16.42
CA ALA A 110 -12.50 -13.36 -17.57
C ALA A 110 -11.01 -13.06 -17.30
N VAL A 111 -10.71 -12.55 -16.10
CA VAL A 111 -9.33 -12.29 -15.67
C VAL A 111 -8.54 -13.57 -15.50
N ALA A 112 -9.11 -14.60 -14.86
CA ALA A 112 -8.46 -15.89 -14.66
C ALA A 112 -8.13 -16.56 -16.00
N GLU A 113 -9.06 -16.53 -16.96
CA GLU A 113 -8.87 -17.06 -18.31
C GLU A 113 -7.75 -16.32 -19.05
N TYR A 114 -7.78 -14.98 -19.06
CA TYR A 114 -6.75 -14.18 -19.70
C TYR A 114 -5.36 -14.41 -19.08
N LEU A 115 -5.30 -14.54 -17.75
CA LEU A 115 -4.06 -14.83 -17.02
C LEU A 115 -3.63 -16.31 -17.10
N GLY A 116 -4.45 -17.20 -17.68
CA GLY A 116 -4.18 -18.64 -17.73
C GLY A 116 -4.10 -19.33 -16.36
N CYS A 117 -4.86 -18.85 -15.36
CA CYS A 117 -4.91 -19.41 -14.01
C CYS A 117 -6.35 -19.74 -13.58
N SER A 118 -6.54 -20.36 -12.41
CA SER A 118 -7.87 -20.65 -11.87
C SER A 118 -8.43 -19.48 -11.05
N VAL A 119 -9.76 -19.34 -11.01
CA VAL A 119 -10.44 -18.36 -10.17
C VAL A 119 -10.10 -18.59 -8.68
N ASP A 120 -10.04 -19.84 -8.26
CA ASP A 120 -9.65 -20.22 -6.88
C ASP A 120 -8.23 -19.78 -6.54
N TYR A 121 -7.31 -19.78 -7.50
CA TYR A 121 -5.95 -19.28 -7.28
C TYR A 121 -5.95 -17.79 -6.99
N LEU A 122 -6.81 -17.00 -7.65
CA LEU A 122 -6.92 -15.55 -7.43
C LEU A 122 -7.56 -15.21 -6.07
N LEU A 123 -8.43 -16.06 -5.54
CA LEU A 123 -9.18 -15.80 -4.31
C LEU A 123 -8.47 -16.32 -3.04
N ASP A 124 -8.43 -15.51 -2.00
CA ASP A 124 -8.12 -15.94 -0.63
C ASP A 124 -9.31 -15.46 0.20
N LYS A 125 -10.24 -16.39 0.51
CA LYS A 125 -11.57 -16.19 1.11
C LYS A 125 -11.88 -14.74 1.53
N THR A 126 -12.44 -13.94 0.62
CA THR A 126 -12.96 -12.59 0.92
C THR A 126 -14.33 -12.43 0.25
N GLU A 127 -15.25 -11.80 0.97
CA GLU A 127 -16.68 -11.75 0.70
C GLU A 127 -17.02 -10.98 -0.59
N PHE A 128 -17.99 -11.50 -1.34
CA PHE A 128 -18.49 -10.93 -2.57
C PHE A 128 -19.67 -9.99 -2.31
N ASN A 129 -19.75 -8.89 -3.08
CA ASN A 129 -21.03 -8.24 -3.36
C ASN A 129 -21.40 -8.53 -4.82
N THR A 130 -22.56 -9.13 -5.00
CA THR A 130 -23.20 -9.36 -6.30
C THR A 130 -23.85 -8.06 -6.76
N GLU A 131 -23.11 -7.19 -7.45
CA GLU A 131 -23.72 -6.12 -8.23
C GLU A 131 -23.36 -6.28 -9.71
N ASP A 132 -24.41 -6.46 -10.51
CA ASP A 132 -24.40 -6.77 -11.95
C ASP A 132 -23.79 -5.67 -12.85
N GLN A 133 -23.43 -4.50 -12.30
CA GLN A 133 -22.96 -3.35 -13.09
C GLN A 133 -21.49 -3.46 -13.55
N ALA A 134 -20.71 -4.39 -13.01
CA ALA A 134 -19.26 -4.45 -13.24
C ALA A 134 -18.84 -5.19 -14.53
N VAL A 135 -19.70 -6.04 -15.11
CA VAL A 135 -19.42 -6.83 -16.32
C VAL A 135 -19.25 -5.93 -17.56
N ASP A 136 -20.00 -4.83 -17.62
CA ASP A 136 -20.06 -3.88 -18.75
C ASP A 136 -18.75 -3.12 -19.02
N ILE A 137 -17.81 -3.09 -18.06
CA ILE A 137 -16.54 -2.36 -18.21
C ILE A 137 -15.49 -3.20 -18.96
N ILE A 138 -15.39 -4.50 -18.65
CA ILE A 138 -14.39 -5.38 -19.30
C ILE A 138 -14.67 -5.50 -20.79
N ASP A 139 -15.94 -5.61 -21.19
CA ASP A 139 -16.33 -5.67 -22.59
C ASP A 139 -16.00 -4.38 -23.36
N LYS A 140 -15.94 -3.23 -22.67
CA LYS A 140 -15.65 -1.92 -23.27
C LYS A 140 -14.15 -1.61 -23.38
N ILE A 141 -13.37 -1.92 -22.35
CA ILE A 141 -11.95 -1.55 -22.29
C ILE A 141 -11.01 -2.74 -22.52
N GLY A 142 -11.52 -3.96 -22.49
CA GLY A 142 -10.71 -5.17 -22.59
C GLY A 142 -10.03 -5.57 -21.28
N VAL A 143 -9.73 -6.87 -21.16
CA VAL A 143 -9.20 -7.47 -19.92
C VAL A 143 -7.82 -6.90 -19.54
N LYS A 144 -6.98 -6.60 -20.54
CA LYS A 144 -5.66 -5.99 -20.32
C LYS A 144 -5.78 -4.63 -19.64
N ASP A 145 -6.58 -3.72 -20.19
CA ASP A 145 -6.67 -2.35 -19.66
C ASP A 145 -7.38 -2.35 -18.30
N TYR A 146 -8.31 -3.28 -18.10
CA TYR A 146 -8.87 -3.54 -16.78
C TYR A 146 -7.79 -3.97 -15.77
N LEU A 147 -6.91 -4.91 -16.12
CA LEU A 147 -5.80 -5.36 -15.27
C LEU A 147 -4.78 -4.26 -15.00
N LEU A 148 -4.42 -3.45 -15.99
CA LEU A 148 -3.57 -2.28 -15.79
C LEU A 148 -4.23 -1.29 -14.83
N GLY A 149 -5.54 -1.09 -14.97
CA GLY A 149 -6.36 -0.36 -14.00
C GLY A 149 -6.22 -0.95 -12.60
N VAL A 150 -6.33 -2.28 -12.46
CA VAL A 150 -6.19 -2.97 -11.16
C VAL A 150 -4.82 -2.72 -10.52
N MET A 151 -3.76 -2.81 -11.32
CA MET A 151 -2.37 -2.59 -10.89
C MET A 151 -2.07 -1.11 -10.61
N ASN A 152 -2.86 -0.18 -11.17
CA ASN A 152 -2.74 1.26 -10.93
C ASN A 152 -3.45 1.71 -9.65
N LYS A 153 -4.49 0.98 -9.19
CA LYS A 153 -5.16 1.31 -7.93
C LYS A 153 -4.28 1.01 -6.74
N LEU A 154 -4.40 1.84 -5.70
CA LEU A 154 -3.85 1.51 -4.38
C LEU A 154 -4.68 0.38 -3.76
N PRO A 155 -4.05 -0.57 -3.07
CA PRO A 155 -4.79 -1.61 -2.36
C PRO A 155 -5.56 -0.99 -1.19
N SER A 156 -6.86 -0.79 -1.39
CA SER A 156 -7.78 -0.20 -0.41
C SER A 156 -8.16 -1.19 0.70
N ASN A 157 -7.99 -2.49 0.48
CA ASN A 157 -8.24 -3.55 1.45
C ASN A 157 -7.27 -4.74 1.27
N ALA A 158 -7.24 -5.63 2.26
CA ALA A 158 -6.34 -6.79 2.28
C ALA A 158 -6.59 -7.77 1.12
N GLY A 159 -7.86 -7.97 0.70
CA GLY A 159 -8.19 -8.83 -0.43
C GLY A 159 -7.63 -8.30 -1.75
N TYR A 160 -7.76 -7.00 -1.99
CA TYR A 160 -7.21 -6.33 -3.17
C TYR A 160 -5.67 -6.34 -3.19
N GLN A 161 -5.05 -6.18 -2.02
CA GLN A 161 -3.60 -6.33 -1.86
C GLN A 161 -3.14 -7.74 -2.23
N VAL A 162 -3.85 -8.77 -1.75
CA VAL A 162 -3.56 -10.17 -2.07
C VAL A 162 -3.78 -10.45 -3.56
N LEU A 163 -4.82 -9.88 -4.17
CA LEU A 163 -5.04 -9.98 -5.61
C LEU A 163 -3.85 -9.42 -6.41
N GLN A 164 -3.37 -8.22 -6.09
CA GLN A 164 -2.19 -7.65 -6.74
C GLN A 164 -0.93 -8.51 -6.53
N VAL A 165 -0.75 -9.08 -5.33
CA VAL A 165 0.36 -10.02 -5.05
C VAL A 165 0.26 -11.27 -5.93
N LYS A 166 -0.93 -11.84 -6.09
CA LYS A 166 -1.15 -13.03 -6.93
C LYS A 166 -0.93 -12.75 -8.41
N ILE A 167 -1.41 -11.61 -8.92
CA ILE A 167 -1.10 -11.15 -10.29
C ILE A 167 0.42 -10.96 -10.46
N SER A 168 1.09 -10.44 -9.44
CA SER A 168 2.56 -10.28 -9.47
C SER A 168 3.28 -11.62 -9.60
N TYR A 169 2.79 -12.69 -8.97
CA TYR A 169 3.37 -14.03 -9.12
C TYR A 169 3.24 -14.57 -10.54
N ILE A 170 2.12 -14.30 -11.20
CA ILE A 170 1.92 -14.68 -12.61
C ILE A 170 2.93 -13.94 -13.49
N ILE A 171 3.07 -12.62 -13.29
CA ILE A 171 4.05 -11.80 -13.99
C ILE A 171 5.47 -12.32 -13.77
N MET A 172 5.86 -12.56 -12.52
CA MET A 172 7.18 -13.07 -12.16
C MET A 172 7.46 -14.42 -12.81
N ASN A 173 6.49 -15.33 -12.81
CA ASN A 173 6.62 -16.64 -13.47
C ASN A 173 6.74 -16.51 -15.00
N ASN A 174 6.07 -15.54 -15.62
CA ASN A 174 6.22 -15.28 -17.05
C ASN A 174 7.59 -14.64 -17.39
N LEU A 175 8.07 -13.73 -16.54
CA LEU A 175 9.41 -13.14 -16.66
C LEU A 175 10.52 -14.20 -16.53
N GLU A 176 10.35 -15.18 -15.65
CA GLU A 176 11.29 -16.29 -15.50
C GLU A 176 11.44 -17.11 -16.79
N LYS A 177 10.39 -17.21 -17.64
CA LYS A 177 10.46 -17.90 -18.95
C LYS A 177 11.44 -17.24 -19.92
N VAL A 178 11.73 -15.96 -19.74
CA VAL A 178 12.70 -15.17 -20.52
C VAL A 178 13.95 -14.83 -19.70
N ASN A 179 14.22 -15.60 -18.64
CA ASN A 179 15.39 -15.45 -17.75
C ASN A 179 15.47 -14.10 -17.02
N ILE A 180 14.33 -13.47 -16.74
CA ILE A 180 14.25 -12.26 -15.91
C ILE A 180 13.82 -12.68 -14.51
N GLY A 181 14.77 -12.70 -13.58
CA GLY A 181 14.55 -13.10 -12.19
C GLY A 181 14.66 -11.94 -11.21
N GLN A 182 14.85 -12.29 -9.93
CA GLN A 182 14.93 -11.31 -8.84
C GLN A 182 16.05 -10.28 -9.03
N GLU A 183 17.22 -10.71 -9.49
CA GLU A 183 18.39 -9.85 -9.66
C GLU A 183 18.18 -8.81 -10.76
N GLU A 184 17.59 -9.22 -11.89
CA GLU A 184 17.25 -8.36 -13.02
C GLU A 184 16.24 -7.28 -12.60
N LEU A 185 15.21 -7.67 -11.84
CA LEU A 185 14.21 -6.75 -11.32
C LEU A 185 14.81 -5.71 -10.36
N ILE A 186 15.74 -6.11 -9.50
CA ILE A 186 16.44 -5.17 -8.60
C ILE A 186 17.37 -4.25 -9.41
N ARG A 187 18.03 -4.76 -10.46
CA ARG A 187 18.94 -3.99 -11.32
C ARG A 187 18.23 -2.82 -12.01
N ILE A 188 16.98 -3.01 -12.43
CA ILE A 188 16.15 -1.95 -13.03
C ILE A 188 15.52 -0.99 -11.98
N LYS A 189 16.05 -0.99 -10.75
CA LYS A 189 15.68 -0.09 -9.65
C LYS A 189 14.25 -0.26 -9.14
N LEU A 190 13.66 -1.45 -9.25
CA LEU A 190 12.49 -1.77 -8.43
C LEU A 190 12.91 -1.85 -6.96
N ALA A 191 12.00 -1.50 -6.05
CA ALA A 191 12.31 -1.44 -4.63
C ALA A 191 12.71 -2.83 -4.09
N SER A 192 13.99 -3.02 -3.74
CA SER A 192 14.56 -4.34 -3.41
C SER A 192 13.77 -5.07 -2.32
N LYS A 193 13.42 -4.38 -1.24
CA LYS A 193 12.60 -4.94 -0.14
C LYS A 193 11.23 -5.45 -0.60
N LYS A 194 10.63 -4.82 -1.62
CA LYS A 194 9.34 -5.26 -2.20
C LYS A 194 9.56 -6.58 -2.96
N ILE A 195 10.56 -6.61 -3.84
CA ILE A 195 10.87 -7.76 -4.68
C ILE A 195 11.32 -8.95 -3.83
N GLU A 196 12.25 -8.76 -2.90
CA GLU A 196 12.69 -9.80 -1.95
C GLU A 196 11.51 -10.41 -1.18
N ARG A 197 10.55 -9.60 -0.74
CA ARG A 197 9.35 -10.10 -0.05
C ARG A 197 8.42 -10.88 -0.98
N LEU A 198 8.33 -10.53 -2.25
CA LEU A 198 7.55 -11.28 -3.23
C LEU A 198 8.16 -12.67 -3.48
N TYR A 199 9.48 -12.77 -3.62
CA TYR A 199 10.20 -14.04 -3.77
C TYR A 199 10.24 -14.88 -2.48
N ASN A 200 10.05 -14.27 -1.32
CA ASN A 200 10.03 -14.98 -0.04
C ASN A 200 8.69 -15.70 0.21
N LYS A 201 8.71 -17.03 0.03
CA LYS A 201 7.54 -17.91 0.24
C LYS A 201 7.09 -18.03 1.70
N SER A 202 7.96 -17.73 2.67
CA SER A 202 7.65 -17.84 4.10
C SER A 202 6.80 -16.68 4.65
N ILE A 203 6.69 -15.57 3.90
CA ILE A 203 5.89 -14.42 4.31
C ILE A 203 4.43 -14.61 3.84
N PRO A 204 3.40 -14.36 4.68
CA PRO A 204 2.01 -14.43 4.24
C PRO A 204 1.68 -13.41 3.14
N ASN A 205 0.79 -13.75 2.20
CA ASN A 205 0.42 -12.87 1.07
C ASN A 205 -0.20 -11.54 1.52
N ALA A 206 -1.04 -11.56 2.55
CA ALA A 206 -1.62 -10.35 3.15
C ALA A 206 -0.55 -9.37 3.68
N SER A 207 0.65 -9.86 3.99
CA SER A 207 1.77 -9.06 4.48
C SER A 207 2.71 -8.59 3.37
N LYS A 208 2.45 -8.92 2.10
CA LYS A 208 3.27 -8.54 0.93
C LYS A 208 2.59 -7.43 0.14
N ARG A 209 3.37 -6.58 -0.53
CA ARG A 209 2.84 -5.65 -1.53
C ARG A 209 3.16 -6.19 -2.91
N GLY A 210 2.15 -6.28 -3.77
CA GLY A 210 2.31 -6.63 -5.17
C GLY A 210 3.10 -5.56 -5.94
N LEU A 211 3.50 -5.91 -7.15
CA LEU A 211 3.87 -4.95 -8.18
C LEU A 211 2.69 -4.00 -8.44
N ASN A 212 2.99 -2.78 -8.83
CA ASN A 212 2.01 -1.80 -9.27
C ASN A 212 2.29 -1.36 -10.71
N PHE A 213 1.39 -0.58 -11.31
CA PHE A 213 1.52 -0.14 -12.70
C PHE A 213 2.87 0.54 -13.00
N SER A 214 3.42 1.32 -12.06
CA SER A 214 4.74 1.94 -12.23
C SER A 214 5.88 0.91 -12.25
N ASP A 215 5.77 -0.19 -11.50
CA ASP A 215 6.72 -1.30 -11.59
C ASP A 215 6.60 -2.01 -12.96
N LEU A 216 5.38 -2.23 -13.44
CA LEU A 216 5.12 -2.87 -14.74
C LEU A 216 5.70 -2.04 -15.89
N ASN A 217 5.53 -0.72 -15.88
CA ASN A 217 6.09 0.18 -16.90
C ASN A 217 7.61 0.07 -16.97
N ARG A 218 8.28 0.06 -15.80
CA ARG A 218 9.74 -0.10 -15.75
C ARG A 218 10.20 -1.43 -16.32
N ILE A 219 9.44 -2.51 -16.07
CA ILE A 219 9.76 -3.85 -16.60
C ILE A 219 9.60 -3.85 -18.13
N VAL A 220 8.47 -3.34 -18.64
CA VAL A 220 8.19 -3.23 -20.09
C VAL A 220 9.29 -2.42 -20.79
N GLU A 221 9.61 -1.24 -20.27
CA GLU A 221 10.61 -0.34 -20.87
C GLU A 221 12.03 -0.91 -20.81
N ALA A 222 12.41 -1.57 -19.70
CA ALA A 222 13.77 -2.04 -19.52
C ALA A 222 14.07 -3.33 -20.29
N PHE A 223 13.07 -4.17 -20.53
CA PHE A 223 13.24 -5.48 -21.16
C PHE A 223 12.56 -5.62 -22.53
N ASP A 224 11.98 -4.53 -23.05
CA ASP A 224 11.28 -4.50 -24.35
C ASP A 224 10.18 -5.58 -24.45
N LEU A 225 9.36 -5.67 -23.39
CA LEU A 225 8.26 -6.63 -23.27
C LEU A 225 6.90 -5.95 -23.42
N SER A 226 5.88 -6.68 -23.85
CA SER A 226 4.50 -6.18 -23.84
C SER A 226 3.81 -6.44 -22.49
N TYR A 227 2.80 -5.64 -22.13
CA TYR A 227 1.95 -5.97 -20.99
C TYR A 227 1.21 -7.30 -21.20
N ASP A 228 0.86 -7.64 -22.44
CA ASP A 228 0.28 -8.94 -22.79
C ASP A 228 1.22 -10.09 -22.41
N PHE A 229 2.53 -9.94 -22.66
CA PHE A 229 3.53 -10.92 -22.25
C PHE A 229 3.64 -11.01 -20.72
N LEU A 230 3.65 -9.88 -20.01
CA LEU A 230 3.68 -9.89 -18.55
C LEU A 230 2.50 -10.68 -17.96
N PHE A 231 1.30 -10.48 -18.49
CA PHE A 231 0.09 -11.13 -17.96
C PHE A 231 -0.10 -12.57 -18.44
N THR A 232 0.24 -12.87 -19.70
CA THR A 232 -0.12 -14.15 -20.34
C THR A 232 1.08 -15.05 -20.65
N GLY A 233 2.29 -14.48 -20.69
CA GLY A 233 3.52 -15.16 -21.09
C GLY A 233 3.60 -15.50 -22.58
N LYS A 234 2.77 -14.85 -23.41
CA LYS A 234 2.72 -14.98 -24.87
C LYS A 234 3.10 -13.66 -25.55
#